data_AF-A0A379WTZ7-F1
#
_entry.id   AF-A0A379WTZ7-F1
#
_cell.length_a   1.000
_cell.length_b   1.000
_cell.length_c   1.000
_cell.angle_alpha   90.00
_cell.angle_beta   90.00
_cell.angle_gamma   90.00
#
_symmetry.space_group_name_H-M   'P 1'
#
loop_
_entity.id
_entity.type
_entity.pdbx_description
1 polymer ?
#
loop_
_entity_poly.entity_id
_entity_poly.type
_entity_poly.pdbx_seq_one_letter_code
_entity_poly.pdbx_strand_id
1 'polypeptide(L)' 'MDKYCIGYDETTLPASAPRNAHYKAYILGQGDDGIAKTPQWAAQITSIPAEKIIQLAREIGSAKPAYICQGLGTATPL' A
#
# COMPACT_ATOMS: atom_id res chain seq x y z
N MET A 1 -10.01 -4.44 -11.70
CA MET A 1 -8.72 -5.16 -11.64
C MET A 1 -8.95 -6.67 -11.84
N ASP A 2 -10.02 -7.04 -12.53
CA ASP A 2 -10.81 -8.19 -12.06
C ASP A 2 -10.44 -9.51 -12.72
N LYS A 3 -9.61 -9.46 -13.77
CA LYS A 3 -9.22 -10.64 -14.56
C LYS A 3 -7.95 -11.31 -14.06
N TYR A 4 -7.02 -10.55 -13.48
CA TYR A 4 -5.67 -11.03 -13.15
C TYR A 4 -5.20 -10.59 -11.75
N CYS A 5 -6.08 -10.01 -10.93
CA CYS A 5 -5.76 -9.62 -9.56
C CYS A 5 -6.54 -10.51 -8.60
N ILE A 6 -5.83 -11.05 -7.60
CA ILE A 6 -6.41 -11.92 -6.57
C ILE A 6 -6.15 -11.26 -5.21
N GLY A 7 -7.19 -11.16 -4.38
CA GLY A 7 -7.11 -10.67 -3.01
C GLY A 7 -6.83 -9.18 -2.85
N TYR A 8 -7.08 -8.34 -3.87
CA TYR A 8 -6.98 -6.89 -3.70
C TYR A 8 -8.14 -6.35 -2.85
N ASP A 9 -9.35 -6.80 -3.17
CA ASP A 9 -10.60 -6.47 -2.52
C ASP A 9 -11.47 -7.72 -2.34
N GLU A 10 -12.65 -7.58 -1.74
CA GLU A 10 -13.56 -8.70 -1.45
C GLU A 10 -14.00 -9.45 -2.72
N THR A 11 -14.09 -8.79 -3.88
CA THR A 11 -14.54 -9.43 -5.13
C THR A 11 -13.46 -10.26 -5.79
N THR A 12 -12.20 -9.93 -5.52
CA THR A 12 -11.03 -10.67 -6.00
C THR A 12 -10.49 -11.66 -4.98
N LEU A 13 -11.09 -11.72 -3.78
CA LEU A 13 -10.68 -12.60 -2.70
C LEU A 13 -11.15 -14.05 -2.96
N PRO A 14 -10.28 -15.08 -2.81
CA PRO A 14 -10.70 -16.46 -2.94
C PRO A 14 -11.78 -16.83 -1.91
N ALA A 15 -12.77 -17.63 -2.31
CA ALA A 15 -13.86 -18.03 -1.42
C ALA A 15 -13.40 -18.82 -0.17
N SER A 16 -12.21 -19.42 -0.20
CA SER A 16 -11.61 -20.12 0.94
C SER A 16 -10.97 -19.17 1.96
N ALA A 17 -10.78 -17.90 1.62
CA ALA A 17 -10.14 -16.93 2.50
C ALA A 17 -11.16 -16.28 3.45
N PRO A 18 -10.75 -15.90 4.67
CA PRO A 18 -11.61 -15.19 5.61
C PRO A 18 -12.06 -13.84 5.05
N ARG A 19 -13.25 -13.38 5.45
CA ARG A 19 -13.76 -12.03 5.13
C ARG A 19 -12.74 -10.97 5.54
N ASN A 20 -12.58 -9.92 4.74
CA ASN A 20 -11.62 -8.83 4.96
C ASN A 20 -10.14 -9.27 4.94
N ALA A 21 -9.80 -10.49 4.53
CA ALA A 21 -8.40 -10.92 4.35
C ALA A 21 -7.73 -10.33 3.08
N HIS A 22 -8.42 -9.44 2.37
CA HIS A 22 -7.91 -8.80 1.16
C HIS A 22 -7.03 -7.58 1.48
N TYR A 23 -6.11 -7.26 0.57
CA TYR A 23 -5.11 -6.20 0.74
C TYR A 23 -5.70 -4.82 1.07
N LYS A 24 -6.81 -4.45 0.43
CA LYS A 24 -7.48 -3.17 0.68
C LYS A 24 -8.02 -3.04 2.11
N ALA A 25 -8.49 -4.13 2.74
CA ALA A 25 -8.95 -4.10 4.12
C ALA A 25 -7.79 -3.86 5.07
N TYR A 26 -6.62 -4.47 4.82
CA TYR A 26 -5.40 -4.20 5.57
C TYR A 26 -4.94 -2.73 5.50
N ILE A 27 -4.98 -2.13 4.30
CA ILE A 27 -4.64 -0.70 4.14
C ILE A 27 -5.62 0.20 4.89
N LEU A 28 -6.92 -0.11 4.80
CA LEU A 28 -7.98 0.70 5.41
C LEU A 28 -8.20 0.44 6.90
N GLY A 29 -7.44 -0.48 7.52
CA GLY A 29 -7.58 -0.84 8.94
C GLY A 29 -8.81 -1.68 9.26
N GLN A 30 -9.34 -2.41 8.27
CA GLN A 30 -10.48 -3.32 8.39
C GLN A 30 -10.05 -4.79 8.55
N GLY A 31 -8.74 -5.05 8.48
CA GLY A 31 -8.14 -6.35 8.77
C GLY A 31 -7.79 -6.50 10.26
N ASP A 32 -7.11 -7.59 10.57
CA ASP A 32 -6.89 -8.05 11.95
C ASP A 32 -6.14 -7.05 12.85
N ASP A 33 -5.28 -6.21 12.27
CA ASP A 33 -4.51 -5.23 13.03
C ASP A 33 -5.31 -3.98 13.43
N GLY A 34 -6.46 -3.73 12.80
CA GLY A 34 -7.31 -2.56 13.05
C GLY A 34 -6.65 -1.21 12.75
N ILE A 35 -5.51 -1.18 12.04
CA ILE A 35 -4.70 0.03 11.85
C ILE A 35 -4.83 0.53 10.41
N ALA A 36 -5.42 1.71 10.21
CA ALA A 36 -5.41 2.38 8.91
C ALA A 36 -4.00 2.88 8.56
N LYS A 37 -3.51 2.50 7.37
CA LYS A 37 -2.18 2.88 6.85
C LYS A 37 -2.20 4.27 6.22
N THR A 38 -2.54 5.27 7.03
CA THR A 38 -2.66 6.67 6.60
C THR A 38 -1.29 7.32 6.40
N PRO A 39 -1.21 8.46 5.68
CA PRO A 39 0.02 9.26 5.61
C PRO A 39 0.53 9.69 6.98
N GLN A 40 -0.35 9.99 7.93
CA GLN A 40 0.01 10.35 9.31
C GLN A 40 0.67 9.17 10.04
N TRP A 41 0.12 7.96 9.86
CA TRP A 41 0.73 6.73 10.38
C TRP A 41 2.11 6.48 9.77
N ALA A 42 2.25 6.60 8.44
CA ALA A 42 3.52 6.39 7.75
C ALA A 42 4.58 7.43 8.14
N ALA A 43 4.18 8.66 8.43
CA ALA A 43 5.07 9.73 8.87
C ALA A 43 5.76 9.42 10.21
N GLN A 44 5.06 8.77 11.14
CA GLN A 44 5.63 8.37 12.43
C GLN A 44 6.74 7.31 12.29
N ILE A 45 6.65 6.44 11.27
CA ILE A 45 7.60 5.34 11.04
C ILE A 45 8.80 5.80 10.22
N THR A 46 8.55 6.55 9.15
CA THR A 46 9.57 6.89 8.15
C THR A 46 10.28 8.21 8.45
N SER A 47 9.75 9.01 9.39
CA SER A 47 10.15 10.40 9.63
C SER A 47 9.96 11.34 8.42
N ILE A 48 9.20 10.91 7.39
CA ILE A 48 8.83 11.75 6.25
C ILE A 48 7.50 12.46 6.58
N PRO A 49 7.38 13.79 6.42
CA PRO A 49 6.13 14.50 6.67
C PRO A 49 4.97 13.94 5.85
N ALA A 50 3.78 13.80 6.46
CA ALA A 50 2.59 13.27 5.80
C ALA A 50 2.22 14.03 4.51
N GLU A 51 2.45 15.34 4.47
CA GLU A 51 2.24 16.17 3.28
C GLU A 51 3.12 15.73 2.11
N LYS A 52 4.40 15.42 2.36
CA LYS A 52 5.31 14.92 1.31
C LYS A 52 4.89 13.54 0.80
N ILE A 53 4.41 12.67 1.68
CA ILE A 53 3.88 11.35 1.30
C ILE A 53 2.66 11.50 0.38
N ILE A 54 1.74 12.40 0.73
CA ILE A 54 0.54 12.70 -0.09
C ILE A 54 0.95 13.30 -1.44
N GLN A 55 1.87 14.26 -1.43
CA GLN A 55 2.36 14.89 -2.66
C GLN A 55 2.94 13.84 -3.61
N LEU A 56 3.89 13.02 -3.13
CA LEU A 56 4.50 11.96 -3.94
C LEU A 56 3.46 10.97 -4.47
N ALA A 57 2.49 10.56 -3.63
CA ALA A 57 1.42 9.66 -4.06
C ALA A 57 0.58 10.27 -5.19
N ARG A 58 0.29 11.57 -5.14
CA ARG A 58 -0.42 12.29 -6.22
C ARG A 58 0.42 12.40 -7.48
N GLU A 59 1.71 12.70 -7.36
CA GLU A 59 2.64 12.75 -8.49
C GLU A 59 2.72 11.39 -9.20
N ILE A 60 2.92 10.29 -8.44
CA ILE A 60 2.94 8.93 -8.99
C ILE A 60 1.58 8.56 -9.61
N GLY A 61 0.47 8.82 -8.91
CA GLY A 61 -0.87 8.44 -9.37
C GLY A 61 -1.38 9.23 -10.58
N SER A 62 -0.83 10.43 -10.81
CA SER A 62 -1.17 11.27 -11.98
C SER A 62 -0.21 11.13 -13.14
N ALA A 63 0.99 10.58 -12.93
CA ALA A 63 1.95 10.30 -14.00
C ALA A 63 1.45 9.20 -14.96
N LYS A 64 1.52 9.46 -16.27
CA LYS A 64 1.05 8.55 -17.33
C LYS A 64 2.01 8.56 -18.53
N PRO A 65 2.93 7.59 -18.66
CA PRO A 65 3.20 6.46 -17.75
C PRO A 65 4.05 6.87 -16.53
N ALA A 66 3.85 6.18 -15.40
CA ALA A 66 4.76 6.25 -14.27
C ALA A 66 5.83 5.15 -14.40
N TYR A 67 7.11 5.52 -14.25
CA TYR A 67 8.22 4.57 -14.16
C TYR A 67 8.91 4.74 -12.81
N ILE A 68 8.97 3.66 -12.03
CA ILE A 68 9.60 3.64 -10.71
C ILE A 68 10.80 2.69 -10.80
N CYS A 69 12.00 3.24 -10.67
CA CYS A 69 13.26 2.49 -10.64
C CYS A 69 13.85 2.54 -9.24
N GLN A 70 13.89 1.41 -8.56
CA GLN A 70 14.61 1.28 -7.30
C GLN A 70 16.09 1.02 -7.61
N GLY A 71 16.99 1.86 -7.11
CA GLY A 71 18.43 1.63 -7.20
C GLY A 71 18.90 0.49 -6.28
N LEU A 72 20.19 0.13 -6.34
CA LEU A 72 20.81 -0.93 -5.52
C LEU A 72 21.15 -0.49 -4.08
N GLY A 73 20.34 0.38 -3.47
CA GLY A 73 20.64 1.01 -2.17
C GLY A 73 20.83 0.00 -1.02
N THR A 74 22.09 -0.14 -0.58
CA THR A 74 22.65 -0.85 0.59
C THR A 74 22.07 -2.23 0.94
N ALA A 75 22.64 -3.26 0.32
CA ALA A 75 22.94 -4.52 1.00
C ALA A 75 24.14 -4.30 1.94
N THR A 76 23.96 -3.61 3.07
CA THR A 76 24.96 -3.64 4.14
C THR A 76 24.57 -4.78 5.07
N PRO A 77 25.34 -5.88 5.16
CA PRO A 77 25.10 -6.89 6.17
C PRO A 77 25.43 -6.27 7.54
N LEU A 78 24.46 -6.35 8.46
CA LEU A 78 24.74 -6.29 9.90
C LEU A 78 25.30 -7.64 10.36
#